data_AF-A0AA37BR97-F1
#
_entry.id   AF-A0AA37BR97-F1
#
_cell.length_a   1.000
_cell.length_b   1.000
_cell.length_c   1.000
_cell.angle_alpha   90.00
_cell.angle_beta   90.00
_cell.angle_gamma   90.00
#
_symmetry.space_group_name_H-M   'P 1'
#
loop_
_entity.id
_entity.type
_entity.pdbx_description
1 polymer ?
#
loop_
_entity_poly.entity_id
_entity_poly.type
_entity_poly.pdbx_seq_one_letter_code
_entity_poly.pdbx_strand_id
1 'polypeptide(L)'
;MRVVELRLFLKNPAWFDGTFIHLPRVAIKKRKATINQRWVHLSARGRALIENIHQILGTWELPSESALRRYLIRCARRAGVDPRGLNMKMFRKTWESWLIASYPDRKEEVFLSQGHTSLTALQHYVNLPFTDEDRMKMKEWVEGWR
;
A
#
# COMPACT_ATOMS: atom_id res chain seq x y z
N MET A 1 -3.00 0.69 0.65
CA MET A 1 -4.18 0.97 1.49
C MET A 1 -3.87 2.10 2.48
N ARG A 2 -4.84 2.90 2.92
CA ARG A 2 -4.68 3.89 4.02
C ARG A 2 -4.87 3.20 5.37
N VAL A 3 -4.32 3.75 6.45
CA VAL A 3 -4.45 3.17 7.80
C VAL A 3 -5.91 3.03 8.23
N VAL A 4 -6.74 4.04 7.97
CA VAL A 4 -8.20 3.97 8.24
C VAL A 4 -8.90 2.86 7.46
N GLU A 5 -8.50 2.62 6.21
CA GLU A 5 -9.07 1.54 5.39
C GLU A 5 -8.66 0.18 5.94
N LEU A 6 -7.41 0.02 6.38
CA LEU A 6 -6.92 -1.19 7.02
C LEU A 6 -7.66 -1.47 8.34
N ARG A 7 -7.90 -0.45 9.16
CA ARG A 7 -8.70 -0.59 10.39
C ARG A 7 -10.13 -1.04 10.11
N LEU A 8 -10.74 -0.54 9.05
CA LEU A 8 -12.09 -0.96 8.65
C LEU A 8 -12.09 -2.39 8.11
N PHE A 9 -11.09 -2.74 7.31
CA PHE A 9 -10.90 -4.11 6.83
C PHE A 9 -10.76 -5.11 7.98
N LEU A 10 -9.96 -4.82 9.01
CA LEU A 10 -9.86 -5.69 10.18
C LEU A 10 -11.19 -5.87 10.95
N LYS A 11 -12.14 -4.94 10.80
CA LYS A 11 -13.48 -5.11 11.37
C LYS A 11 -14.44 -5.85 10.44
N ASN A 12 -14.03 -6.08 9.19
CA ASN A 12 -14.83 -6.68 8.12
C ASN A 12 -13.97 -7.69 7.32
N PRO A 13 -13.51 -8.79 7.95
CA PRO A 13 -12.59 -9.75 7.30
C PRO A 13 -13.19 -10.40 6.05
N ALA A 14 -14.52 -10.47 5.93
CA ALA A 14 -15.23 -10.95 4.74
C ALA A 14 -14.94 -10.15 3.45
N TRP A 15 -14.28 -8.99 3.56
CA TRP A 15 -13.81 -8.23 2.39
C TRP A 15 -12.60 -8.88 1.70
N PHE A 16 -11.97 -9.87 2.31
CA PHE A 16 -10.89 -10.64 1.68
C PHE A 16 -11.44 -11.93 1.07
N ASP A 17 -11.22 -12.13 -0.23
CA ASP A 17 -11.71 -13.29 -0.99
C ASP A 17 -10.69 -14.44 -1.12
N GLY A 18 -9.56 -14.34 -0.42
CA GLY A 18 -8.42 -15.26 -0.55
C GLY A 18 -7.33 -14.74 -1.49
N THR A 19 -7.62 -13.78 -2.36
CA THR A 19 -6.64 -13.18 -3.28
C THR A 19 -6.56 -11.66 -3.14
N PHE A 20 -7.72 -11.00 -3.10
CA PHE A 20 -7.88 -9.55 -3.11
C PHE A 20 -8.65 -9.07 -1.88
N ILE A 21 -8.44 -7.80 -1.53
CA ILE A 21 -9.28 -7.11 -0.54
C ILE A 21 -10.24 -6.18 -1.28
N HIS A 22 -11.55 -6.45 -1.22
CA HIS A 22 -12.59 -5.55 -1.69
C HIS A 22 -12.80 -4.40 -0.69
N LEU A 23 -12.53 -3.17 -1.11
CA LEU A 23 -12.84 -1.98 -0.32
C LEU A 23 -14.13 -1.36 -0.86
N PRO A 24 -15.29 -1.59 -0.21
CA PRO A 24 -16.56 -0.98 -0.60
C PRO A 24 -16.59 0.51 -0.25
N ARG A 25 -17.64 1.21 -0.71
CA ARG A 25 -17.83 2.67 -0.49
C ARG A 25 -17.70 3.10 0.96
N VAL A 26 -18.18 2.28 1.89
CA VAL A 26 -18.10 2.57 3.33
C VAL A 26 -16.66 2.66 3.85
N ALA A 27 -15.71 1.99 3.19
CA ALA A 27 -14.28 2.04 3.49
C ALA A 27 -13.59 3.28 2.91
N ILE A 28 -14.16 3.89 1.86
CA ILE A 28 -13.58 5.06 1.19
C ILE A 28 -13.97 6.35 1.92
N LYS A 29 -13.16 6.73 2.91
CA LYS A 29 -13.41 7.95 3.73
C LYS A 29 -12.96 9.27 3.08
N LYS A 30 -12.28 9.23 1.93
CA LYS A 30 -11.83 10.45 1.25
C LYS A 30 -13.03 11.17 0.62
N ARG A 31 -13.39 12.36 1.16
CA ARG A 31 -14.55 13.16 0.73
C ARG A 31 -14.61 13.45 -0.78
N LYS A 32 -13.46 13.71 -1.42
CA LYS A 32 -13.33 13.98 -2.86
C LYS A 32 -12.80 12.75 -3.63
N ALA A 33 -13.20 11.54 -3.23
CA ALA A 33 -12.89 10.34 -4.02
C ALA A 33 -13.85 10.24 -5.21
N THR A 34 -13.31 10.02 -6.40
CA THR A 34 -14.08 9.71 -7.61
C THR A 34 -14.42 8.23 -7.70
N ILE A 35 -13.51 7.38 -7.20
CA ILE A 35 -13.67 5.92 -7.15
C ILE A 35 -14.36 5.55 -5.82
N ASN A 36 -15.55 4.95 -5.93
CA ASN A 36 -16.41 4.60 -4.80
C ASN A 36 -16.21 3.16 -4.30
N GLN A 37 -15.46 2.32 -5.00
CA GLN A 37 -15.04 0.99 -4.54
C GLN A 37 -13.77 0.58 -5.28
N ARG A 38 -12.95 -0.29 -4.70
CA ARG A 38 -11.79 -0.83 -5.40
C ARG A 38 -11.31 -2.15 -4.81
N TRP A 39 -10.62 -2.92 -5.65
CA TRP A 39 -9.92 -4.13 -5.26
C TRP A 39 -8.46 -3.82 -4.94
N VAL A 40 -8.00 -4.23 -3.77
CA VAL A 40 -6.59 -4.11 -3.38
C VAL A 40 -5.91 -5.43 -3.68
N HIS A 41 -5.03 -5.41 -4.68
CA HIS A 41 -4.16 -6.51 -5.06
C HIS A 41 -3.01 -6.62 -4.06
N LEU A 42 -2.57 -7.84 -3.78
CA LEU A 42 -1.58 -8.13 -2.75
C LEU A 42 -0.35 -8.80 -3.37
N SER A 43 0.84 -8.47 -2.89
CA SER A 43 2.03 -9.29 -3.16
C SER A 43 1.89 -10.65 -2.48
N ALA A 44 2.71 -11.62 -2.87
CA ALA A 44 2.71 -12.95 -2.25
C ALA A 44 2.88 -12.86 -0.72
N ARG A 45 3.85 -12.03 -0.26
CA ARG A 45 4.06 -11.73 1.17
C ARG A 45 2.85 -11.04 1.80
N GLY A 46 2.26 -10.08 1.09
CA GLY A 46 1.07 -9.37 1.55
C GLY A 46 -0.12 -10.31 1.76
N ARG A 47 -0.35 -11.25 0.84
CA ARG A 47 -1.43 -12.24 0.94
C ARG A 47 -1.25 -13.15 2.15
N ALA A 48 -0.07 -13.74 2.32
CA ALA A 48 0.22 -14.60 3.46
C ALA A 48 0.04 -13.86 4.81
N LEU A 49 0.42 -12.58 4.88
CA LEU A 49 0.19 -11.75 6.07
C LEU A 49 -1.29 -11.47 6.30
N ILE A 50 -2.04 -11.14 5.25
CA ILE A 50 -3.46 -10.79 5.36
C ILE A 50 -4.31 -12.01 5.74
N GLU A 51 -4.01 -13.18 5.18
CA GLU A 51 -4.66 -14.45 5.55
C GLU A 51 -4.59 -14.72 7.06
N ASN A 52 -3.46 -14.37 7.68
CA ASN A 52 -3.19 -14.66 9.09
C ASN A 52 -3.26 -13.43 9.99
N ILE A 53 -3.71 -12.27 9.49
CA ILE A 53 -3.55 -10.98 10.19
C ILE A 53 -4.24 -10.95 11.55
N HIS A 54 -5.39 -11.61 11.68
CA HIS A 54 -6.12 -11.71 12.94
C HIS A 54 -5.41 -12.58 13.97
N GLN A 55 -4.76 -13.66 13.52
CA GLN A 55 -3.95 -14.51 14.40
C GLN A 55 -2.69 -13.77 14.85
N ILE A 56 -2.04 -13.06 13.93
CA ILE A 56 -0.84 -12.26 14.21
C ILE A 56 -1.13 -11.13 15.20
N LEU A 57 -2.26 -10.44 15.03
CA LEU A 57 -2.66 -9.37 15.94
C LEU A 57 -3.22 -9.90 17.25
N GLY A 58 -3.86 -11.07 17.27
CA GLY A 58 -4.53 -11.59 18.45
C GLY A 58 -5.56 -10.58 18.98
N THR A 59 -5.38 -10.13 20.22
CA THR A 59 -6.22 -9.10 20.87
C THR A 59 -5.70 -7.68 20.69
N TRP A 60 -4.56 -7.49 20.01
CA TRP A 60 -3.95 -6.18 19.84
C TRP A 60 -4.66 -5.36 18.77
N GLU A 61 -4.94 -4.09 19.08
CA GLU A 61 -5.41 -3.15 18.07
C GLU A 61 -4.27 -2.62 17.21
N LEU A 62 -4.60 -2.20 15.98
CA LEU A 62 -3.64 -1.49 15.13
C LEU A 62 -3.11 -0.24 15.83
N PRO A 63 -1.79 0.01 15.81
CA PRO A 63 -1.21 1.23 16.36
C PRO A 63 -1.75 2.49 15.67
N SER A 64 -1.93 3.56 16.43
CA SER A 64 -2.37 4.86 15.90
C SER A 64 -1.45 5.34 14.77
N GLU A 65 -1.95 6.22 13.88
CA GLU A 65 -1.13 6.76 12.80
C GLU A 65 0.13 7.48 13.32
N SER A 66 0.03 8.12 14.50
CA SER A 66 1.17 8.75 15.16
C SER A 66 2.19 7.72 15.66
N ALA A 67 1.74 6.58 16.20
CA ALA A 67 2.61 5.48 16.59
C ALA A 67 3.30 4.83 15.38
N LEU A 68 2.57 4.56 14.30
CA LEU A 68 3.13 4.06 13.04
C LEU A 68 4.13 5.05 12.43
N ARG A 69 3.85 6.35 12.50
CA ARG A 69 4.80 7.37 12.05
C ARG A 69 6.08 7.38 12.89
N ARG A 70 5.99 7.30 14.22
CA ARG A 70 7.17 7.17 15.10
C ARG A 70 7.99 5.93 14.76
N TYR A 71 7.31 4.81 14.52
CA TYR A 71 7.96 3.56 14.08
C TYR A 71 8.72 3.76 12.76
N LEU A 72 8.07 4.36 11.75
CA LEU A 72 8.69 4.65 10.45
C LEU A 72 9.91 5.57 10.58
N ILE A 73 9.83 6.62 11.40
CA ILE A 73 10.96 7.54 11.66
C ILE A 73 12.13 6.78 12.29
N ARG A 74 11.87 5.84 13.21
CA ARG A 74 12.91 5.01 13.82
C ARG A 74 13.57 4.09 12.79
N CYS A 75 12.79 3.46 11.92
CA CYS A 75 13.32 2.65 10.82
C CYS A 75 14.19 3.48 9.87
N ALA A 76 13.74 4.67 9.48
CA ALA A 76 14.49 5.57 8.62
C ALA A 76 15.85 5.95 9.20
N ARG A 77 15.89 6.33 10.49
CA ARG A 77 17.15 6.64 11.19
C ARG A 77 18.11 5.45 11.21
N ARG A 78 17.61 4.23 11.46
CA ARG A 78 18.43 3.00 11.42
C ARG A 78 18.98 2.70 10.03
N ALA A 79 18.26 3.08 8.99
CA ALA A 79 18.64 2.89 7.60
C ALA A 79 19.45 4.06 7.00
N GLY A 80 19.77 5.10 7.80
CA GLY A 80 20.48 6.29 7.30
C GLY A 80 19.63 7.19 6.39
N VAL A 81 18.29 7.04 6.41
CA VAL A 81 17.36 7.84 5.60
C VAL A 81 16.87 9.03 6.41
N ASP A 82 16.87 10.23 5.80
CA ASP A 82 16.36 11.45 6.40
C ASP A 82 14.86 11.30 6.77
N PRO A 83 14.49 11.46 8.06
CA PRO A 83 13.11 11.30 8.50
C PRO A 83 12.19 12.48 8.15
N ARG A 84 12.71 13.58 7.61
CA ARG A 84 11.89 14.76 7.25
C ARG A 84 10.82 14.38 6.23
N GLY A 85 9.58 14.80 6.50
CA GLY A 85 8.44 14.53 5.65
C GLY A 85 7.87 13.11 5.70
N LEU A 86 8.49 12.16 6.42
CA LEU A 86 7.98 10.78 6.49
C LEU A 86 6.62 10.72 7.21
N ASN A 87 5.67 10.04 6.55
CA ASN A 87 4.31 9.82 7.02
C ASN A 87 3.68 8.62 6.29
N MET A 88 2.47 8.22 6.70
CA MET A 88 1.79 7.05 6.12
C MET A 88 1.37 7.25 4.66
N LYS A 89 1.12 8.50 4.23
CA LYS A 89 0.85 8.82 2.82
C LYS A 89 2.10 8.61 1.96
N MET A 90 3.27 8.98 2.45
CA MET A 90 4.56 8.74 1.81
C MET A 90 4.79 7.23 1.65
N PHE A 91 4.60 6.43 2.69
CA PHE A 91 4.74 4.96 2.62
C PHE A 91 3.89 4.36 1.48
N ARG A 92 2.61 4.76 1.39
CA ARG A 92 1.72 4.32 0.31
C ARG A 92 2.23 4.76 -1.08
N LYS A 93 2.77 5.96 -1.18
CA LYS A 93 3.31 6.50 -2.44
C LYS A 93 4.59 5.79 -2.87
N THR A 94 5.47 5.45 -1.94
CA THR A 94 6.66 4.63 -2.21
C THR A 94 6.27 3.24 -2.69
N TRP A 95 5.30 2.60 -2.04
CA TRP A 95 4.79 1.29 -2.49
C TRP A 95 4.21 1.34 -3.90
N GLU A 96 3.43 2.38 -4.22
CA GLU A 96 2.93 2.63 -5.58
C GLU A 96 4.07 2.81 -6.59
N SER A 97 5.12 3.57 -6.26
CA SER A 97 6.30 3.73 -7.11
C SER A 97 6.99 2.39 -7.40
N TRP A 98 7.14 1.54 -6.38
CA TRP A 98 7.79 0.24 -6.53
C TRP A 98 7.00 -0.70 -7.45
N LEU A 99 5.66 -0.69 -7.32
CA LEU A 99 4.78 -1.45 -8.19
C LEU A 99 4.90 -1.02 -9.64
N ILE A 100 4.91 0.30 -9.92
CA ILE A 100 5.00 0.81 -11.29
C ILE A 100 6.36 0.54 -11.90
N ALA A 101 7.44 0.68 -11.11
CA ALA A 101 8.79 0.39 -11.56
C ALA A 101 9.00 -1.10 -11.87
N SER A 102 8.33 -1.99 -11.12
CA SER A 102 8.47 -3.44 -11.26
C SER A 102 7.48 -4.06 -12.27
N TYR A 103 6.32 -3.43 -12.46
CA TYR A 103 5.25 -3.88 -13.36
C TYR A 103 4.76 -2.74 -14.25
N PRO A 104 5.62 -2.17 -15.12
CA PRO A 104 5.26 -1.03 -15.97
C PRO A 104 4.04 -1.32 -16.87
N ASP A 105 3.88 -2.56 -17.30
CA ASP A 105 2.78 -3.02 -18.17
C ASP A 105 1.43 -3.13 -17.43
N ARG A 106 1.42 -3.04 -16.10
CA ARG A 106 0.22 -3.16 -15.25
C ARG A 106 -0.09 -1.88 -14.48
N LYS A 107 0.43 -0.74 -14.95
CA LYS A 107 0.27 0.57 -14.28
C LYS A 107 -1.20 0.95 -14.06
N GLU A 108 -2.10 0.65 -15.01
CA GLU A 108 -3.53 0.92 -14.86
C GLU A 108 -4.14 0.15 -13.69
N GLU A 109 -3.81 -1.14 -13.57
CA GLU A 109 -4.24 -1.98 -12.44
C GLU A 109 -3.72 -1.42 -11.11
N VAL A 110 -2.44 -0.99 -11.08
CA VAL A 110 -1.84 -0.38 -9.89
C VAL A 110 -2.58 0.89 -9.50
N PHE A 111 -2.89 1.77 -10.46
CA PHE A 111 -3.63 3.00 -10.20
C PHE A 111 -5.04 2.74 -9.66
N LEU A 112 -5.77 1.80 -10.28
CA LEU A 112 -7.10 1.40 -9.83
C LEU A 112 -7.04 0.83 -8.40
N SER A 113 -6.07 -0.02 -8.12
CA SER A 113 -5.85 -0.60 -6.79
C SER A 113 -5.51 0.45 -5.72
N GLN A 114 -4.81 1.52 -6.09
CA GLN A 114 -4.53 2.67 -5.23
C GLN A 114 -5.67 3.69 -5.13
N GLY A 115 -6.74 3.52 -5.93
CA GLY A 115 -7.88 4.44 -6.00
C GLY A 115 -7.52 5.77 -6.65
N HIS A 116 -6.67 5.74 -7.69
CA HIS A 116 -6.29 6.88 -8.52
C HIS A 116 -6.94 6.80 -9.91
N THR A 117 -7.12 7.95 -10.54
CA THR A 117 -7.42 8.06 -11.98
C THR A 117 -6.11 8.14 -12.76
N SER A 118 -6.04 7.51 -13.93
CA SER A 118 -4.81 7.23 -14.68
C SER A 118 -4.00 8.50 -15.05
N LEU A 119 -4.70 9.60 -15.37
CA LEU A 119 -4.09 10.82 -15.90
C LEU A 119 -3.20 11.56 -14.87
N THR A 120 -3.61 11.60 -13.59
CA THR A 120 -2.84 12.29 -12.54
C THR A 120 -1.63 11.47 -12.09
N ALA A 121 -1.71 10.14 -12.19
CA ALA A 121 -0.66 9.28 -11.70
C ALA A 121 0.52 9.20 -12.67
N LEU A 122 0.28 9.16 -13.99
CA LEU A 122 1.33 9.01 -15.01
C LEU A 122 2.44 10.10 -14.90
N GLN A 123 2.06 11.35 -14.64
CA GLN A 123 2.99 12.48 -14.50
C GLN A 123 4.00 12.30 -13.35
N HIS A 124 3.70 11.47 -12.34
CA HIS A 124 4.56 11.28 -11.17
C HIS A 124 5.55 10.13 -11.31
N TYR A 125 5.34 9.20 -12.25
CA TYR A 125 6.07 7.92 -12.27
C TYR A 125 6.93 7.71 -13.51
N VAL A 126 6.70 8.46 -14.59
CA VAL A 126 7.47 8.38 -15.85
C VAL A 126 8.93 8.81 -15.69
N ASN A 127 9.26 9.57 -14.63
CA ASN A 127 10.60 10.14 -14.43
C ASN A 127 11.26 9.69 -13.11
N LEU A 128 10.98 8.47 -12.64
CA LEU A 128 11.66 7.94 -11.46
C LEU A 128 13.03 7.35 -11.85
N PRO A 129 14.16 7.89 -11.35
CA PRO A 129 15.50 7.47 -11.75
C PRO A 129 15.95 6.21 -10.99
N PHE A 130 15.10 5.18 -10.95
CA PHE A 130 15.47 3.89 -10.36
C PHE A 130 16.41 3.14 -11.30
N THR A 131 17.55 2.72 -10.76
CA THR A 131 18.50 1.84 -11.44
C THR A 131 17.92 0.42 -11.59
N ASP A 132 18.54 -0.41 -12.42
CA ASP A 132 18.15 -1.82 -12.53
C ASP A 132 18.39 -2.57 -11.23
N GLU A 133 19.43 -2.20 -10.48
CA GLU A 133 19.70 -2.75 -9.13
C GLU A 133 18.57 -2.41 -8.16
N ASP A 134 18.08 -1.16 -8.17
CA ASP A 134 16.92 -0.77 -7.38
C ASP A 134 15.71 -1.63 -7.75
N ARG A 135 15.46 -1.83 -9.06
CA ARG A 135 14.34 -2.64 -9.54
C ARG A 135 14.42 -4.09 -9.07
N MET A 136 15.61 -4.70 -9.09
CA MET A 136 15.82 -6.04 -8.56
C MET A 136 15.51 -6.11 -7.06
N LYS A 137 16.01 -5.16 -6.26
CA LYS A 137 15.76 -5.09 -4.81
C LYS A 137 14.28 -4.83 -4.49
N MET A 138 13.62 -3.98 -5.27
CA MET A 138 12.18 -3.68 -5.12
C MET A 138 11.31 -4.91 -5.43
N LYS A 139 11.67 -5.66 -6.48
CA LYS A 139 10.91 -6.82 -6.96
C LYS A 139 10.66 -7.86 -5.88
N GLU A 140 11.64 -8.13 -5.02
CA GLU A 140 11.51 -9.06 -3.89
C GLU A 140 10.30 -8.75 -2.98
N TRP A 141 9.95 -7.46 -2.83
CA TRP A 141 8.87 -7.03 -1.95
C TRP A 141 7.50 -7.05 -2.63
N VAL A 142 7.49 -6.74 -3.93
CA VAL A 142 6.27 -6.64 -4.73
C VAL A 142 5.98 -7.90 -5.55
N GLU A 143 6.78 -8.95 -5.42
CA GLU A 143 6.60 -10.20 -6.17
C GLU A 143 5.24 -10.84 -5.92
N GLY A 144 4.68 -11.44 -6.98
CA GLY A 144 3.38 -12.11 -6.93
C GLY A 144 2.22 -11.14 -6.71
N TRP A 145 2.44 -9.83 -6.95
CA TRP A 145 1.41 -8.82 -6.89
C TRP A 145 0.34 -9.13 -7.93
N ARG A 146 -0.80 -9.58 -7.44
CA ARG A 146 -1.98 -9.84 -8.25
C ARG A 146 -3.22 -9.73 -7.40
#